data_AF-A0A3C0WA49-F1
#
_entry.id   AF-A0A3C0WA49-F1
#
_cell.length_a   1.000
_cell.length_b   1.000
_cell.length_c   1.000
_cell.angle_alpha   90.00
_cell.angle_beta   90.00
_cell.angle_gamma   90.00
#
_symmetry.space_group_name_H-M   'P 1'
#
loop_
_entity.id
_entity.type
_entity.pdbx_description
1 polymer ?
#
loop_
_entity_poly.entity_id
_entity_poly.type
_entity_poly.pdbx_seq_one_letter_code
_entity_poly.pdbx_strand_id
1 'polypeptide(L)'
;MSKKWLGLLGGFGAGIINGLLGAGGGMVVVPLLSALGVQGKKSHATALMVIVPLSLVSAVLYLAEERVTLADALPWLPGSLLGAYMGSRLLPKISTGWLKLCFGGLMLWGGLRLL
;
A
#
# COMPACT_ATOMS: atom_id res chain seq x y z
N MET A 1 9.01 -1.83 -26.48
CA MET A 1 10.09 -1.20 -25.67
C MET A 1 9.64 -0.01 -24.79
N SER A 2 8.54 0.70 -25.09
CA SER A 2 8.12 1.92 -24.34
C SER A 2 7.50 1.67 -22.94
N LYS A 3 6.79 0.56 -22.70
CA LYS A 3 6.05 0.32 -21.44
C LYS A 3 6.91 0.13 -20.18
N LYS A 4 8.18 -0.29 -20.32
CA LYS A 4 9.09 -0.51 -19.18
C LYS A 4 9.56 0.80 -18.52
N TRP A 5 9.81 1.83 -19.32
CA TRP A 5 10.24 3.15 -18.83
C TRP A 5 9.11 3.90 -18.13
N LEU A 6 7.87 3.77 -18.63
CA LEU A 6 6.67 4.28 -17.98
C LEU A 6 6.43 3.62 -16.61
N GLY A 7 6.69 2.30 -16.50
CA GLY A 7 6.61 1.59 -15.23
C GLY A 7 7.69 2.02 -14.23
N LEU A 8 8.92 2.30 -14.71
CA LEU A 8 10.03 2.76 -13.87
C LEU A 8 9.80 4.19 -13.34
N LEU A 9 9.44 5.11 -14.23
CA LEU A 9 9.15 6.51 -13.87
C LEU A 9 7.89 6.62 -13.00
N GLY A 10 6.85 5.85 -13.33
CA GLY A 10 5.64 5.76 -12.52
C GLY A 10 5.91 5.16 -11.13
N GLY A 11 6.74 4.12 -11.05
CA GLY A 11 7.16 3.52 -9.78
C GLY A 11 7.99 4.47 -8.92
N PHE A 12 8.91 5.22 -9.53
CA PHE A 12 9.72 6.22 -8.83
C PHE A 12 8.87 7.40 -8.32
N GLY A 13 7.98 7.94 -9.16
CA GLY A 13 7.06 9.00 -8.76
C GLY A 13 6.07 8.54 -7.69
N ALA A 14 5.54 7.31 -7.81
CA ALA A 14 4.70 6.71 -6.78
C ALA A 14 5.44 6.52 -5.46
N GLY A 15 6.72 6.15 -5.50
CA GLY A 15 7.57 6.03 -4.32
C GLY A 15 7.77 7.35 -3.59
N ILE A 16 8.05 8.44 -4.31
CA ILE A 16 8.19 9.79 -3.74
C ILE A 16 6.87 10.26 -3.14
N ILE A 17 5.78 10.21 -3.90
CA ILE A 17 4.45 10.63 -3.43
C ILE A 17 4.05 9.81 -2.21
N ASN A 18 4.32 8.51 -2.21
CA ASN A 18 4.00 7.67 -1.09
C ASN A 18 4.86 7.94 0.15
N GLY A 19 6.16 8.18 -0.03
CA GLY A 19 7.04 8.57 1.07
C GLY A 19 6.60 9.89 1.71
N LEU A 20 6.14 10.84 0.90
CA LEU A 20 5.61 12.13 1.38
C LEU A 20 4.24 11.99 2.09
N LEU A 21 3.35 11.14 1.59
CA LEU A 21 2.03 10.92 2.19
C LEU A 21 2.07 10.01 3.42
N GLY A 22 3.17 9.28 3.66
CA GLY A 22 3.29 8.33 4.77
C GLY A 22 2.31 7.14 4.70
N ALA A 23 1.58 6.97 3.60
CA ALA A 23 0.44 6.07 3.49
C ALA A 23 0.82 4.60 3.19
N GLY A 24 2.11 4.24 3.19
CA GLY A 24 2.55 2.85 3.03
C GLY A 24 2.29 2.24 1.64
N GLY A 25 2.05 3.02 0.59
CA GLY A 25 2.22 2.65 -0.82
C GLY A 25 0.97 2.12 -1.50
N GLY A 26 0.05 1.55 -0.72
CA GLY A 26 -1.17 0.93 -1.25
C GLY A 26 -2.04 1.87 -2.07
N MET A 27 -2.19 3.12 -1.63
CA MET A 27 -3.05 4.10 -2.29
C MET A 27 -2.60 4.47 -3.70
N VAL A 28 -1.28 4.52 -3.96
CA VAL A 28 -0.75 4.97 -5.26
C VAL A 28 -0.34 3.79 -6.16
N VAL A 29 0.25 2.75 -5.57
CA VAL A 29 0.81 1.61 -6.32
C VAL A 29 -0.30 0.71 -6.89
N VAL A 30 -1.40 0.51 -6.17
CA VAL A 30 -2.54 -0.32 -6.62
C VAL A 30 -3.23 0.24 -7.88
N PRO A 31 -3.64 1.53 -7.93
CA PRO A 31 -4.23 2.10 -9.15
C PRO A 31 -3.23 2.18 -10.31
N LEU A 32 -1.94 2.44 -10.04
CA LEU A 32 -0.90 2.44 -11.08
C LEU A 32 -0.75 1.06 -11.75
N LEU A 33 -0.68 -0.01 -10.95
CA LEU A 33 -0.61 -1.38 -11.47
C LEU A 33 -1.91 -1.79 -12.18
N SER A 34 -3.06 -1.32 -11.71
CA SER A 34 -4.34 -1.53 -12.42
C SER A 34 -4.37 -0.81 -13.77
N ALA A 35 -3.83 0.41 -13.86
CA ALA A 35 -3.71 1.17 -15.11
C ALA A 35 -2.74 0.51 -16.11
N LEU A 36 -1.71 -0.17 -15.60
CA LEU A 36 -0.77 -0.96 -16.40
C LEU A 36 -1.34 -2.31 -16.89
N GLY A 37 -2.59 -2.65 -16.53
CA GLY A 37 -3.30 -3.83 -17.02
C GLY A 37 -3.14 -5.09 -16.17
N VAL A 38 -2.59 -4.98 -14.95
CA VAL A 38 -2.51 -6.12 -14.02
C VAL A 38 -3.90 -6.38 -13.43
N GLN A 39 -4.46 -7.55 -13.71
CA GLN A 39 -5.84 -7.86 -13.35
C GLN A 39 -6.01 -8.20 -11.86
N GLY A 40 -6.88 -7.44 -11.19
CA GLY A 40 -7.55 -7.81 -9.94
C GLY A 40 -6.59 -8.21 -8.80
N LYS A 41 -6.74 -9.44 -8.31
CA LYS A 41 -5.98 -9.99 -7.17
C LYS A 41 -4.46 -9.97 -7.40
N LYS A 42 -4.00 -10.13 -8.65
CA LYS A 42 -2.56 -10.05 -8.98
C LYS A 42 -2.02 -8.63 -8.80
N SER A 43 -2.81 -7.60 -9.07
CA SER A 43 -2.39 -6.21 -8.86
C SER A 43 -2.13 -5.92 -7.38
N HIS A 44 -3.00 -6.42 -6.49
CA HIS A 44 -2.82 -6.25 -5.05
C HIS A 44 -1.61 -7.02 -4.51
N ALA A 45 -1.39 -8.25 -4.97
CA ALA A 45 -0.22 -9.03 -4.59
C ALA A 45 1.10 -8.37 -5.06
N THR A 46 1.14 -7.85 -6.29
CA THR A 46 2.31 -7.13 -6.80
C THR A 46 2.52 -5.80 -6.06
N ALA A 47 1.45 -5.08 -5.72
CA ALA A 47 1.55 -3.87 -4.93
C ALA A 47 2.16 -4.16 -3.55
N LEU A 48 1.73 -5.23 -2.87
CA LEU A 48 2.30 -5.65 -1.59
C LEU A 48 3.81 -5.92 -1.68
N MET A 49 4.29 -6.53 -2.77
CA MET A 49 5.73 -6.74 -2.96
C MET A 49 6.52 -5.44 -3.05
N VAL A 50 5.92 -4.34 -3.52
CA VAL A 50 6.55 -3.02 -3.56
C VAL A 50 6.41 -2.31 -2.22
N ILE A 51 5.26 -2.46 -1.56
CA ILE A 51 4.94 -1.82 -0.29
C ILE A 51 5.84 -2.31 0.84
N VAL A 52 6.08 -3.62 0.95
CA VAL A 52 6.90 -4.20 2.03
C VAL A 52 8.29 -3.56 2.15
N PRO A 53 9.13 -3.50 1.09
CA PRO A 53 10.44 -2.87 1.19
C PRO A 53 10.34 -1.35 1.43
N LEU A 54 9.34 -0.66 0.87
CA LEU A 54 9.12 0.76 1.16
C LEU A 54 8.80 0.98 2.64
N SER A 55 7.87 0.21 3.20
CA SER A 55 7.50 0.27 4.61
C SER A 55 8.67 -0.07 5.53
N LEU A 56 9.55 -1.00 5.13
CA LEU A 56 10.76 -1.31 5.89
C LEU A 56 11.71 -0.11 5.93
N VAL A 57 11.95 0.54 4.78
CA VAL A 57 12.78 1.75 4.71
C VAL A 57 12.16 2.87 5.55
N SER A 58 10.85 3.10 5.44
CA SER A 58 10.14 4.09 6.27
C SER A 58 10.24 3.79 7.76
N ALA A 59 10.10 2.52 8.17
CA ALA A 59 10.23 2.12 9.57
C ALA A 59 11.64 2.40 10.12
N VAL A 60 12.68 2.08 9.35
CA VAL A 60 14.07 2.38 9.72
C VAL A 60 14.30 3.89 9.85
N LEU A 61 13.79 4.69 8.90
CA LEU A 61 13.91 6.15 8.95
C LEU A 61 13.20 6.75 10.16
N TYR A 62 11.98 6.30 10.48
CA TYR A 62 11.23 6.81 11.63
C TYR A 62 11.83 6.42 12.98
N LEU A 63 12.46 5.25 13.07
CA LEU A 63 13.24 4.84 14.25
C LEU A 63 14.53 5.65 14.38
N ALA A 64 15.20 5.96 13.25
CA ALA A 64 16.44 6.72 13.23
C ALA A 64 16.23 8.22 13.54
N GLU A 65 15.09 8.80 13.17
CA GLU A 65 14.74 10.19 13.50
C GLU A 65 14.17 10.36 14.93
N GLU A 66 14.13 9.30 15.76
CA GLU A 66 13.53 9.28 17.11
C GLU A 66 12.06 9.77 17.18
N ARG A 67 11.39 9.94 16.03
CA ARG A 67 9.99 10.36 15.97
C ARG A 67 9.01 9.30 16.46
N VAL A 68 9.43 8.04 16.47
CA VAL A 68 8.64 6.89 16.93
C VAL A 68 9.50 6.01 17.82
N THR A 69 9.06 5.78 19.05
CA THR A 69 9.71 4.82 19.96
C THR A 69 9.14 3.42 19.74
N LEU A 70 9.98 2.38 19.84
CA LEU A 70 9.54 0.98 19.77
C LEU A 70 8.40 0.65 20.76
N ALA A 71 8.38 1.34 21.91
CA ALA A 71 7.33 1.22 22.92
C ALA A 71 5.95 1.66 22.41
N ASP A 72 5.88 2.70 21.57
CA ASP A 72 4.62 3.20 21.00
C ASP A 72 4.13 2.34 19.84
N ALA A 73 5.03 1.68 19.11
CA ALA A 73 4.68 0.77 18.02
C ALA A 73 4.21 -0.62 18.51
N LEU A 74 4.71 -1.07 19.66
CA LEU A 74 4.44 -2.39 20.22
C LEU A 74 2.95 -2.75 20.37
N PRO A 75 2.07 -1.85 20.86
CA PRO A 75 0.64 -2.11 21.00
C PRO A 75 -0.09 -2.31 19.65
N TRP A 76 0.44 -1.72 18.58
CA TRP A 76 -0.17 -1.78 17.24
C TRP A 76 0.23 -3.03 16.45
N LEU A 77 1.35 -3.69 16.82
CA LEU A 77 1.79 -4.96 16.22
C LEU A 77 0.75 -6.08 16.26
N PRO A 78 0.11 -6.43 17.40
CA PRO A 78 -0.85 -7.53 17.43
C PRO A 78 -2.09 -7.23 16.57
N GLY A 79 -2.59 -5.99 16.59
CA GLY A 79 -3.72 -5.59 15.77
C GLY A 79 -3.42 -5.64 14.27
N SER A 80 -2.25 -5.15 13.86
CA SER A 80 -1.81 -5.20 12.47
C SER A 80 -1.54 -6.62 11.98
N LEU A 81 -0.93 -7.48 12.81
CA LEU A 81 -0.72 -8.90 12.50
C LEU A 81 -2.03 -9.66 12.32
N LEU A 82 -2.99 -9.50 13.24
CA LEU A 82 -4.31 -10.13 13.13
C LEU A 82 -5.06 -9.63 11.90
N GLY A 83 -5.06 -8.32 11.66
CA GLY A 83 -5.67 -7.71 10.48
C GLY A 83 -5.06 -8.21 9.17
N ALA A 84 -3.73 -8.28 9.08
CA ALA A 84 -3.02 -8.81 7.91
C ALA A 84 -3.33 -10.30 7.69
N TYR A 85 -3.36 -11.09 8.77
CA TYR A 85 -3.69 -12.52 8.69
C TYR A 85 -5.11 -12.74 8.20
N MET A 86 -6.10 -12.08 8.81
CA MET A 86 -7.50 -12.17 8.38
C MET A 86 -7.69 -11.66 6.96
N GLY A 87 -7.08 -10.52 6.62
CA GLY A 87 -7.10 -9.93 5.29
C GLY A 87 -6.56 -10.89 4.22
N SER A 88 -5.43 -11.56 4.48
CA SER A 88 -4.83 -12.53 3.55
C SER A 88 -5.72 -13.75 3.30
N ARG A 89 -6.46 -14.20 4.32
CA ARG A 89 -7.42 -15.30 4.23
C ARG A 89 -8.71 -14.91 3.50
N LEU A 90 -9.14 -13.66 3.63
CA LEU A 90 -10.35 -13.13 3.00
C LEU A 90 -10.14 -12.73 1.53
N LEU A 91 -8.96 -12.21 1.18
CA LEU A 91 -8.60 -11.79 -0.18
C LEU A 91 -8.93 -12.82 -1.28
N PRO A 92 -8.62 -14.12 -1.14
CA PRO A 92 -8.94 -15.11 -2.15
C PRO A 92 -10.45 -15.41 -2.25
N LYS A 93 -11.24 -15.15 -1.21
CA LYS A 93 -12.70 -15.40 -1.20
C LYS A 93 -13.52 -14.24 -1.80
N ILE A 94 -12.97 -13.03 -1.84
CA ILE A 94 -13.66 -11.84 -2.35
C ILE A 94 -13.58 -11.80 -3.88
N SER A 95 -14.67 -11.41 -4.54
CA SER A 95 -14.69 -11.20 -5.99
C SER A 95 -13.89 -9.95 -6.38
N THR A 96 -13.28 -9.95 -7.57
CA THR A 96 -12.47 -8.80 -8.04
C THR A 96 -13.27 -7.49 -8.10
N GLY A 97 -14.58 -7.56 -8.38
CA GLY A 97 -15.46 -6.39 -8.40
C GLY A 97 -15.65 -5.78 -7.02
N TRP A 98 -15.99 -6.60 -6.03
CA TRP A 98 -16.13 -6.17 -4.63
C TRP A 98 -14.81 -5.65 -4.04
N LEU A 99 -13.68 -6.29 -4.36
CA LEU A 99 -12.36 -5.82 -3.91
C LEU A 99 -12.07 -4.40 -4.41
N LYS A 100 -12.35 -4.14 -5.70
CA LYS A 100 -12.18 -2.80 -6.28
C LYS A 100 -13.13 -1.77 -5.66
N LEU A 101 -14.38 -2.14 -5.40
CA LEU A 101 -15.37 -1.24 -4.81
C LEU A 101 -15.00 -0.87 -3.37
N CYS A 102 -14.65 -1.86 -2.54
CA CYS A 102 -14.23 -1.64 -1.17
C CYS A 102 -12.94 -0.81 -1.10
N PHE A 103 -11.94 -1.13 -1.94
CA PHE A 103 -10.68 -0.39 -1.97
C PHE A 103 -10.88 1.05 -2.45
N GLY A 104 -11.66 1.24 -3.52
CA GLY A 104 -12.02 2.58 -4.03
C GLY A 104 -12.80 3.39 -3.02
N GLY A 105 -13.77 2.79 -2.32
CA GLY A 105 -14.53 3.45 -1.25
C GLY A 105 -13.65 3.89 -0.09
N LEU A 106 -12.72 3.04 0.34
CA LEU A 106 -11.76 3.35 1.41
C LEU A 106 -10.82 4.49 1.00
N MET A 107 -10.39 4.52 -0.26
CA MET A 107 -9.59 5.64 -0.79
C MET A 107 -10.37 6.95 -0.84
N LEU A 108 -11.63 6.93 -1.31
CA LEU A 108 -12.48 8.12 -1.32
C LEU A 108 -12.73 8.65 0.09
N TRP A 109 -12.98 7.74 1.05
CA TRP A 109 -13.13 8.11 2.46
C TRP A 109 -11.86 8.72 3.04
N GLY A 110 -10.69 8.15 2.76
CA GLY A 110 -9.40 8.71 3.17
C GLY A 110 -9.14 10.10 2.58
N GLY A 111 -9.48 10.30 1.31
CA GLY A 111 -9.40 11.60 0.65
C GLY A 111 -10.35 12.64 1.25
N LEU A 112 -11.59 12.25 1.56
CA LEU A 112 -12.58 13.12 2.20
C LEU A 112 -12.18 13.51 3.62
N ARG A 113 -11.52 12.63 4.38
CA ARG A 113 -11.06 12.92 5.75
C ARG A 113 -9.95 13.98 5.79
N LEU A 114 -9.21 14.14 4.70
CA LEU A 114 -8.09 15.09 4.59
C LEU A 114 -8.52 16.50 4.13
N LEU A 115 -9.80 16.69 3.79
CA LEU A 115 -10.40 17.95 3.34
C LEU A 115 -11.12 18.65 4.49
#